data_AF-A0A938NR70-F1
#
_entry.id   AF-A0A938NR70-F1
#
_cell.length_a   1.000
_cell.length_b   1.000
_cell.length_c   1.000
_cell.angle_alpha   90.00
_cell.angle_beta   90.00
_cell.angle_gamma   90.00
#
_symmetry.space_group_name_H-M   'P 1'
#
loop_
_entity.id
_entity.type
_entity.pdbx_description
1 polymer ?
#
loop_
_entity_poly.entity_id
_entity_poly.type
_entity_poly.pdbx_seq_one_letter_code
_entity_poly.pdbx_strand_id
1 'polypeptide(L)'
;MIPRYTRPEMGRLWDIKTKYQKWLDVEIAVCEAWAELGEIPMDAVDVIKKKATFDLKRIDEIESVVKHDVIAFLTSVAENVGPESRFIHKGLTSSDIVDTALSLLMKNASDIILKDIKNLMDVLKSQAYKYREVPMMGRSHGVHAEPMTFGLKFALWYEDMKRNLERMKRAKEIISVGKLSGAVGTFSNIPPAIEEKVCKKLGLKPEPVATQIVQRDRHAEYLTTLALIAASIEKIAVEIRHLQKSEVLEAEEPFMAGQKGSSAMPHKRNPVGCENLSGIARLVRANAMA
;
A
#
# COMPACT_ATOMS: atom_id res chain seq x y z
N MET A 1 5.26 -2.83 -11.11
CA MET A 1 6.09 -1.91 -10.29
C MET A 1 7.00 -1.09 -11.20
N ILE A 2 7.31 0.16 -10.84
CA ILE A 2 8.28 0.99 -11.59
C ILE A 2 9.65 0.87 -10.91
N PRO A 3 10.62 0.10 -11.46
CA PRO A 3 11.82 -0.30 -10.71
C PRO A 3 12.61 0.88 -10.14
N ARG A 4 12.76 1.95 -10.92
CA ARG A 4 13.48 3.18 -10.52
C ARG A 4 12.90 3.86 -9.27
N TYR A 5 11.59 3.75 -9.04
CA TYR A 5 10.89 4.44 -7.95
C TYR A 5 10.39 3.50 -6.85
N THR A 6 10.76 2.21 -6.93
CA THR A 6 10.29 1.19 -5.99
C THR A 6 11.35 0.96 -4.92
N ARG A 7 11.04 1.30 -3.67
CA ARG A 7 11.89 0.94 -2.52
C ARG A 7 11.72 -0.55 -2.19
N PRO A 8 12.77 -1.28 -1.78
CA PRO A 8 12.69 -2.73 -1.55
C PRO A 8 11.60 -3.17 -0.56
N GLU A 9 11.36 -2.38 0.50
CA GLU A 9 10.34 -2.71 1.51
C GLU A 9 8.93 -2.76 0.94
N MET A 10 8.54 -1.73 0.16
CA MET A 10 7.24 -1.69 -0.52
C MET A 10 7.20 -2.67 -1.70
N GLY A 11 8.30 -2.79 -2.45
CA GLY A 11 8.44 -3.71 -3.59
C GLY A 11 8.10 -5.14 -3.21
N ARG A 12 8.69 -5.64 -2.11
CA ARG A 12 8.46 -7.00 -1.61
C ARG A 12 7.00 -7.33 -1.35
N LEU A 13 6.16 -6.36 -0.97
CA LEU A 13 4.74 -6.61 -0.75
C LEU A 13 4.00 -6.92 -2.06
N TRP A 14 4.41 -6.31 -3.16
CA TRP A 14 3.74 -6.39 -4.45
C TRP A 14 4.40 -7.39 -5.42
N ASP A 15 5.38 -8.15 -4.93
CA ASP A 15 5.97 -9.24 -5.70
C ASP A 15 4.99 -10.41 -5.83
N ILE A 16 5.03 -11.09 -6.98
CA ILE A 16 4.13 -12.22 -7.29
C ILE A 16 4.21 -13.33 -6.24
N LYS A 17 5.42 -13.60 -5.73
CA LYS A 17 5.63 -14.58 -4.65
C LYS A 17 4.88 -14.19 -3.38
N THR A 18 4.87 -12.90 -3.03
CA THR A 18 4.17 -12.42 -1.84
C THR A 18 2.66 -12.44 -2.03
N LYS A 19 2.14 -12.14 -3.25
CA LYS A 19 0.73 -12.34 -3.60
C LYS A 19 0.30 -13.78 -3.33
N TYR A 20 0.99 -14.76 -3.92
CA TYR A 20 0.64 -16.18 -3.73
C TYR A 20 0.88 -16.67 -2.31
N GLN A 21 1.87 -16.14 -1.60
CA GLN A 21 2.01 -16.42 -0.18
C GLN A 21 0.81 -15.93 0.63
N LYS A 22 0.25 -14.75 0.32
CA LYS A 22 -0.97 -14.27 1.00
C LYS A 22 -2.19 -15.10 0.65
N TRP A 23 -2.28 -15.64 -0.56
CA TRP A 23 -3.33 -16.60 -0.92
C TRP A 23 -3.20 -17.88 -0.09
N LEU A 24 -1.97 -18.41 0.01
CA LEU A 24 -1.69 -19.59 0.84
C LEU A 24 -2.01 -19.35 2.31
N ASP A 25 -1.66 -18.18 2.86
CA ASP A 25 -1.97 -17.80 4.24
C ASP A 25 -3.49 -17.80 4.50
N VAL A 26 -4.29 -17.32 3.55
CA VAL A 26 -5.77 -17.34 3.63
C VAL A 26 -6.30 -18.77 3.57
N GLU A 27 -5.82 -19.58 2.63
CA GLU A 27 -6.25 -20.98 2.48
C GLU A 27 -5.96 -21.83 3.73
N ILE A 28 -4.76 -21.69 4.30
CA ILE A 28 -4.37 -22.37 5.53
C ILE A 28 -5.28 -21.92 6.69
N ALA A 29 -5.55 -20.62 6.80
CA ALA A 29 -6.45 -20.10 7.84
C ALA A 29 -7.88 -20.64 7.69
N VAL A 30 -8.38 -20.82 6.47
CA VAL A 30 -9.69 -21.44 6.20
C VAL A 30 -9.69 -22.91 6.62
N CYS A 31 -8.65 -23.68 6.28
CA CYS A 31 -8.53 -25.08 6.70
C CYS A 31 -8.51 -25.22 8.23
N GLU A 32 -7.76 -24.35 8.91
CA GLU A 32 -7.72 -24.31 10.39
C GLU A 32 -9.10 -23.95 10.97
N ALA A 33 -9.81 -22.97 10.40
CA ALA A 33 -11.14 -22.59 10.86
C ALA A 33 -12.17 -23.71 10.69
N TRP A 34 -12.12 -24.46 9.59
CA TRP A 34 -12.96 -25.64 9.38
C TRP A 34 -12.62 -26.78 10.35
N ALA A 35 -11.35 -26.97 10.68
CA ALA A 35 -10.95 -27.99 11.66
C ALA A 35 -11.39 -27.63 13.09
N GLU A 36 -11.37 -26.34 13.44
CA GLU A 36 -11.98 -25.85 14.68
C GLU A 36 -13.50 -26.10 14.75
N LEU A 37 -14.18 -26.21 13.61
CA LEU A 37 -15.59 -26.58 13.51
C LEU A 37 -15.82 -28.10 13.40
N GLY A 38 -14.77 -28.91 13.39
CA GLY A 38 -14.85 -30.37 13.29
C GLY A 38 -15.10 -30.92 11.87
N GLU A 39 -15.03 -30.06 10.85
CA GLU A 39 -15.35 -30.39 9.45
C GLU A 39 -14.14 -30.84 8.62
N ILE A 40 -12.94 -30.59 9.14
CA ILE A 40 -11.67 -31.07 8.60
C ILE A 40 -10.89 -31.74 9.74
N PRO A 41 -10.33 -32.95 9.54
CA PRO A 41 -9.47 -33.59 10.54
C PRO A 41 -8.21 -32.75 10.86
N MET A 42 -7.84 -32.64 12.13
CA MET A 42 -6.68 -31.83 12.56
C MET A 42 -5.35 -32.36 11.99
N ASP A 43 -5.22 -33.66 11.82
CA ASP A 43 -4.07 -34.30 11.15
C ASP A 43 -3.94 -33.87 9.68
N ALA A 44 -5.06 -33.68 8.98
CA ALA A 44 -5.05 -33.14 7.62
C ALA A 44 -4.55 -31.68 7.60
N VAL A 45 -4.94 -30.86 8.57
CA VAL A 45 -4.43 -29.48 8.72
C VAL A 45 -2.93 -29.48 8.99
N ASP A 46 -2.43 -30.37 9.83
CA ASP A 46 -0.99 -30.50 10.10
C ASP A 46 -0.20 -30.88 8.84
N VAL A 47 -0.75 -31.79 8.02
CA VAL A 47 -0.17 -32.15 6.71
C VAL A 47 -0.16 -30.95 5.78
N ILE A 48 -1.27 -30.22 5.66
CA ILE A 48 -1.38 -29.02 4.82
C ILE A 48 -0.35 -27.98 5.27
N LYS A 49 -0.29 -27.63 6.56
CA LYS A 49 0.66 -26.62 7.07
C LYS A 49 2.12 -27.02 6.85
N LYS A 50 2.43 -28.31 6.90
CA LYS A 50 3.79 -28.82 6.71
C LYS A 50 4.21 -28.86 5.23
N LYS A 51 3.28 -29.17 4.32
CA LYS A 51 3.60 -29.45 2.91
C LYS A 51 3.17 -28.36 1.94
N ALA A 52 2.23 -27.51 2.32
CA ALA A 52 1.67 -26.53 1.40
C ALA A 52 2.73 -25.49 1.03
N THR A 53 3.12 -25.53 -0.24
CA THR A 53 4.04 -24.63 -0.91
C THR A 53 3.61 -24.54 -2.37
N PHE A 54 4.18 -23.60 -3.11
CA PHE A 54 3.89 -23.40 -4.51
C PHE A 54 5.16 -23.09 -5.30
N ASP A 55 5.13 -23.33 -6.60
CA ASP A 55 6.21 -22.98 -7.52
C ASP A 55 5.70 -22.00 -8.58
N LEU A 56 6.38 -20.86 -8.74
CA LEU A 56 5.93 -19.79 -9.63
C LEU A 56 5.90 -20.23 -11.10
N LYS A 57 6.94 -20.97 -11.54
CA LYS A 57 7.01 -21.42 -12.93
C LYS A 57 5.90 -22.44 -13.20
N ARG A 58 5.65 -23.31 -12.23
CA ARG A 58 4.60 -24.31 -12.32
C ARG A 58 3.20 -23.67 -12.37
N ILE A 59 2.97 -22.61 -11.60
CA ILE A 59 1.73 -21.83 -11.69
C ILE A 59 1.58 -21.24 -13.10
N ASP A 60 2.62 -20.59 -13.63
CA ASP A 60 2.58 -19.99 -14.98
C ASP A 60 2.31 -21.05 -16.07
N GLU A 61 2.94 -22.23 -15.97
CA GLU A 61 2.69 -23.38 -16.86
C GLU A 61 1.22 -23.81 -16.82
N ILE A 62 0.65 -24.00 -15.63
CA ILE A 62 -0.74 -24.45 -15.46
C ILE A 62 -1.71 -23.35 -15.94
N GLU A 63 -1.47 -22.08 -15.58
CA GLU A 63 -2.28 -20.94 -16.00
C GLU A 63 -2.31 -20.78 -17.52
N SER A 64 -1.20 -21.08 -18.21
CA SER A 64 -1.14 -21.06 -19.67
C SER A 64 -2.17 -22.00 -20.32
N VAL A 65 -2.59 -23.05 -19.63
CA VAL A 65 -3.59 -24.03 -20.06
C VAL A 65 -4.98 -23.68 -19.53
N VAL A 66 -5.11 -23.52 -18.20
CA VAL A 66 -6.43 -23.37 -17.54
C VAL A 66 -7.00 -21.94 -17.65
N LYS A 67 -6.18 -20.96 -18.03
CA LYS A 67 -6.54 -19.54 -18.17
C LYS A 67 -7.22 -18.95 -16.93
N HIS A 68 -6.82 -19.42 -15.74
CA HIS A 68 -7.37 -19.01 -14.46
C HIS A 68 -6.31 -19.09 -13.36
N ASP A 69 -5.93 -17.94 -12.81
CA ASP A 69 -4.81 -17.79 -11.87
C ASP A 69 -5.02 -18.53 -10.53
N VAL A 70 -6.20 -18.44 -9.93
CA VAL A 70 -6.53 -19.18 -8.69
C VAL A 70 -6.48 -20.68 -8.90
N ILE A 71 -7.04 -21.21 -10.00
CA ILE A 71 -6.99 -22.65 -10.29
C ILE A 71 -5.55 -23.11 -10.48
N ALA A 72 -4.74 -22.33 -11.21
CA ALA A 72 -3.33 -22.63 -11.41
C ALA A 72 -2.55 -22.66 -10.08
N PHE A 73 -2.78 -21.67 -9.22
CA PHE A 73 -2.22 -21.61 -7.87
C PHE A 73 -2.62 -22.84 -7.03
N LEU A 74 -3.92 -23.12 -6.92
CA LEU A 74 -4.43 -24.25 -6.13
C LEU A 74 -3.89 -25.59 -6.63
N THR A 75 -3.75 -25.74 -7.96
CA THR A 75 -3.19 -26.95 -8.57
C THR A 75 -1.72 -27.12 -8.19
N SER A 76 -0.91 -26.05 -8.26
CA SER A 76 0.49 -26.09 -7.81
C SER A 76 0.61 -26.43 -6.33
N VAL A 77 -0.27 -25.91 -5.47
CA VAL A 77 -0.30 -26.27 -4.04
C VAL A 77 -0.71 -27.74 -3.84
N ALA A 78 -1.73 -28.21 -4.56
CA ALA A 78 -2.22 -29.58 -4.46
C ALA A 78 -1.16 -30.62 -4.83
N GLU A 79 -0.34 -30.36 -5.86
CA GLU A 79 0.80 -31.20 -6.27
C GLU A 79 1.80 -31.43 -5.13
N ASN A 80 1.97 -30.46 -4.22
CA ASN A 80 2.88 -30.56 -3.07
C ASN A 80 2.24 -31.23 -1.85
N VAL A 81 0.95 -30.95 -1.59
CA VAL A 81 0.25 -31.45 -0.39
C VAL A 81 -0.16 -32.92 -0.54
N GLY A 82 -0.59 -33.34 -1.72
CA GLY A 82 -1.11 -34.68 -1.97
C GLY A 82 -2.59 -34.83 -1.58
N PRO A 83 -3.03 -35.99 -1.04
CA PRO A 83 -4.45 -36.29 -0.82
C PRO A 83 -5.22 -35.28 0.05
N GLU A 84 -4.56 -34.68 1.04
CA GLU A 84 -5.19 -33.69 1.93
C GLU A 84 -5.49 -32.35 1.23
N SER A 85 -4.99 -32.14 0.01
CA SER A 85 -5.35 -30.97 -0.82
C SER A 85 -6.85 -30.87 -1.11
N ARG A 86 -7.60 -31.98 -1.00
CA ARG A 86 -9.08 -31.99 -1.13
C ARG A 86 -9.80 -31.05 -0.16
N PHE A 87 -9.12 -30.63 0.91
CA PHE A 87 -9.66 -29.72 1.93
C PHE A 87 -9.30 -28.26 1.66
N ILE A 88 -8.31 -27.99 0.82
CA ILE A 88 -7.93 -26.64 0.41
C ILE A 88 -9.06 -26.08 -0.47
N HIS A 89 -9.38 -24.80 -0.30
CA HIS A 89 -10.46 -24.11 -1.01
C HIS A 89 -11.88 -24.64 -0.71
N LYS A 90 -12.07 -25.44 0.37
CA LYS A 90 -13.39 -25.98 0.76
C LYS A 90 -14.39 -24.84 1.03
N GLY A 91 -15.42 -24.77 0.20
CA GLY A 91 -16.54 -23.83 0.33
C GLY A 91 -16.28 -22.43 -0.24
N LEU A 92 -15.10 -22.18 -0.81
CA LEU A 92 -14.67 -20.87 -1.29
C LEU A 92 -15.02 -20.62 -2.77
N THR A 93 -15.03 -19.34 -3.14
CA THR A 93 -14.86 -18.86 -4.51
C THR A 93 -13.52 -18.14 -4.65
N SER A 94 -13.03 -17.96 -5.88
CA SER A 94 -11.75 -17.30 -6.16
C SER A 94 -11.61 -15.94 -5.48
N SER A 95 -12.65 -15.10 -5.53
CA SER A 95 -12.59 -13.76 -4.92
C SER A 95 -12.50 -13.78 -3.39
N ASP A 96 -12.90 -14.87 -2.72
CA ASP A 96 -12.73 -14.99 -1.27
C ASP A 96 -11.25 -14.93 -0.89
N ILE A 97 -10.39 -15.61 -1.68
CA ILE A 97 -8.94 -15.58 -1.46
C ILE A 97 -8.30 -14.31 -2.02
N VAL A 98 -8.73 -13.88 -3.21
CA VAL A 98 -8.09 -12.75 -3.90
C VAL A 98 -8.29 -11.46 -3.13
N ASP A 99 -9.53 -11.13 -2.73
CA ASP A 99 -9.81 -9.87 -2.05
C ASP A 99 -9.33 -9.84 -0.60
N THR A 100 -9.44 -10.97 0.11
CA THR A 100 -8.92 -11.07 1.49
C THR A 100 -7.41 -10.91 1.50
N ALA A 101 -6.70 -11.56 0.57
CA ALA A 101 -5.25 -11.40 0.44
C ALA A 101 -4.84 -10.00 -0.03
N LEU A 102 -5.58 -9.40 -0.98
CA LEU A 102 -5.33 -8.03 -1.42
C LEU A 102 -5.47 -7.04 -0.26
N SER A 103 -6.49 -7.21 0.58
CA SER A 103 -6.71 -6.39 1.76
C SER A 103 -5.56 -6.53 2.77
N LEU A 104 -4.98 -7.72 2.94
CA LEU A 104 -3.76 -7.90 3.72
C LEU A 104 -2.56 -7.13 3.14
N LEU A 105 -2.37 -7.18 1.83
CA LEU A 105 -1.30 -6.44 1.16
C LEU A 105 -1.47 -4.92 1.33
N MET A 106 -2.69 -4.40 1.13
CA MET A 106 -2.99 -2.98 1.27
C MET A 106 -2.86 -2.51 2.73
N LYS A 107 -3.30 -3.32 3.70
CA LYS A 107 -3.08 -3.08 5.13
C LYS A 107 -1.59 -3.00 5.47
N ASN A 108 -0.78 -3.94 4.99
CA ASN A 108 0.67 -3.96 5.23
C ASN A 108 1.37 -2.78 4.54
N ALA A 109 0.95 -2.42 3.32
CA ALA A 109 1.45 -1.24 2.62
C ALA A 109 1.12 0.05 3.39
N SER A 110 -0.07 0.12 3.99
CA SER A 110 -0.48 1.24 4.83
C SER A 110 0.42 1.41 6.05
N ASP A 111 0.90 0.33 6.65
CA ASP A 111 1.81 0.40 7.80
C ASP A 111 3.14 1.07 7.45
N ILE A 112 3.68 0.75 6.27
CA ILE A 112 4.89 1.41 5.75
C ILE A 112 4.61 2.89 5.52
N ILE A 113 3.50 3.22 4.85
CA ILE A 113 3.14 4.61 4.53
C ILE A 113 2.91 5.43 5.80
N LEU A 114 2.23 4.87 6.81
CA LEU A 114 2.01 5.54 8.10
C LEU A 114 3.32 5.83 8.82
N LYS A 115 4.28 4.90 8.77
CA LYS A 115 5.63 5.12 9.31
C LYS A 115 6.35 6.24 8.55
N ASP A 116 6.31 6.22 7.22
CA ASP A 116 6.95 7.23 6.38
C ASP A 116 6.34 8.63 6.57
N ILE A 117 5.02 8.74 6.74
CA ILE A 117 4.34 10.01 7.09
C ILE A 117 4.87 10.54 8.43
N LYS A 118 4.98 9.70 9.46
CA LYS A 118 5.50 10.11 10.77
C LYS A 118 6.96 10.58 10.67
N ASN A 119 7.80 9.85 9.93
CA ASN A 119 9.19 10.26 9.71
C ASN A 119 9.27 11.63 9.03
N LEU A 120 8.44 11.89 8.01
CA LEU A 120 8.37 13.19 7.36
C LEU A 120 7.89 14.28 8.34
N MET A 121 6.89 13.99 9.16
CA MET A 121 6.42 14.91 10.20
C MET A 121 7.53 15.26 11.19
N ASP A 122 8.36 14.31 11.63
CA ASP A 122 9.47 14.57 12.53
C ASP A 122 10.52 15.50 11.89
N VAL A 123 10.84 15.28 10.61
CA VAL A 123 11.73 16.17 9.84
C VAL A 123 11.12 17.58 9.74
N LEU A 124 9.85 17.70 9.34
CA LEU A 124 9.16 18.98 9.21
C LEU A 124 9.13 19.74 10.54
N LYS A 125 8.84 19.03 11.65
CA LYS A 125 8.87 19.60 13.00
C LYS A 125 10.27 20.11 13.34
N SER A 126 11.31 19.32 13.10
CA SER A 126 12.69 19.73 13.36
C SER A 126 13.08 20.98 12.55
N GLN A 127 12.71 21.05 11.27
CA GLN A 127 13.00 22.23 10.45
C GLN A 127 12.19 23.46 10.89
N ALA A 128 10.94 23.28 11.30
CA ALA A 128 10.10 24.35 11.83
C ALA A 128 10.74 25.01 13.06
N TYR A 129 11.25 24.22 14.00
CA TYR A 129 11.96 24.74 15.17
C TYR A 129 13.33 25.33 14.81
N LYS A 130 14.10 24.68 13.94
CA LYS A 130 15.42 25.15 13.51
C LYS A 130 15.35 26.55 12.88
N TYR A 131 14.36 26.80 12.05
CA TYR A 131 14.20 28.06 11.32
C TYR A 131 13.09 28.96 11.88
N ARG A 132 12.66 28.72 13.12
CA ARG A 132 11.55 29.40 13.79
C ARG A 132 11.66 30.93 13.71
N GLU A 133 12.86 31.45 13.95
CA GLU A 133 13.15 32.89 14.05
C GLU A 133 13.85 33.43 12.79
N VAL A 134 13.98 32.64 11.71
CA VAL A 134 14.63 33.09 10.47
C VAL A 134 13.62 33.88 9.63
N PRO A 135 13.76 35.21 9.50
CA PRO A 135 12.82 36.01 8.71
C PRO A 135 12.94 35.70 7.22
N MET A 136 11.82 35.73 6.52
CA MET A 136 11.73 35.66 5.07
C MET A 136 10.53 36.48 4.57
N MET A 137 10.48 36.78 3.28
CA MET A 137 9.29 37.42 2.71
C MET A 137 8.16 36.42 2.50
N GLY A 138 6.99 36.71 3.08
CA GLY A 138 5.74 36.09 2.72
C GLY A 138 5.34 36.50 1.31
N ARG A 139 4.78 35.55 0.54
CA ARG A 139 4.39 35.77 -0.85
C ARG A 139 2.97 35.33 -1.11
N SER A 140 2.11 36.25 -1.54
CA SER A 140 0.79 35.98 -2.10
C SER A 140 0.80 36.32 -3.60
N HIS A 141 0.24 35.46 -4.45
CA HIS A 141 0.31 35.62 -5.91
C HIS A 141 1.74 35.71 -6.48
N GLY A 142 2.74 35.22 -5.74
CA GLY A 142 4.16 35.35 -6.10
C GLY A 142 4.76 36.73 -5.82
N VAL A 143 4.01 37.65 -5.21
CA VAL A 143 4.43 39.02 -4.88
C VAL A 143 4.69 39.14 -3.38
N HIS A 144 5.67 39.97 -2.99
CA HIS A 144 5.94 40.29 -1.59
C HIS A 144 4.69 40.85 -0.89
N ALA A 145 4.31 40.20 0.21
CA ALA A 145 3.24 40.64 1.09
C ALA A 145 3.85 41.21 2.39
N GLU A 146 3.86 40.42 3.45
CA GLU A 146 4.43 40.79 4.75
C GLU A 146 5.59 39.85 5.12
N PRO A 147 6.53 40.29 5.98
CA PRO A 147 7.53 39.39 6.56
C PRO A 147 6.87 38.24 7.33
N MET A 148 7.47 37.06 7.22
CA MET A 148 7.13 35.86 8.00
C MET A 148 8.42 35.16 8.43
N THR A 149 8.34 33.97 9.03
CA THR A 149 9.54 33.16 9.31
C THR A 149 9.58 31.89 8.46
N PHE A 150 10.78 31.45 8.08
CA PHE A 150 10.94 30.24 7.28
C PHE A 150 10.45 28.99 8.03
N GLY A 151 10.63 28.95 9.35
CA GLY A 151 10.08 27.90 10.21
C GLY A 151 8.56 27.77 10.13
N LEU A 152 7.81 28.87 9.99
CA LEU A 152 6.36 28.84 9.86
C LEU A 152 5.88 28.06 8.63
N LYS A 153 6.66 28.06 7.54
CA LYS A 153 6.38 27.28 6.33
C LYS A 153 6.45 25.77 6.58
N PHE A 154 7.46 25.31 7.34
CA PHE A 154 7.55 23.92 7.75
C PHE A 154 6.45 23.53 8.76
N ALA A 155 6.07 24.44 9.65
CA ALA A 155 4.95 24.22 10.58
C ALA A 155 3.62 24.03 9.83
N LEU A 156 3.38 24.83 8.78
CA LEU A 156 2.23 24.64 7.89
C LEU A 156 2.22 23.23 7.27
N TRP A 157 3.36 22.79 6.72
CA TRP A 157 3.49 21.47 6.11
C TRP A 157 3.32 20.34 7.14
N TYR A 158 3.81 20.53 8.37
CA TYR A 158 3.59 19.60 9.47
C TYR A 158 2.09 19.39 9.73
N GLU A 159 1.32 20.48 9.80
CA GLU A 159 -0.13 20.39 10.00
C GLU A 159 -0.86 19.77 8.81
N ASP A 160 -0.40 19.97 7.57
CA ASP A 160 -0.91 19.22 6.40
C ASP A 160 -0.69 17.72 6.56
N MET A 161 0.53 17.32 6.93
CA MET A 161 0.89 15.92 7.09
C MET A 161 0.19 15.27 8.29
N LYS A 162 -0.09 16.03 9.35
CA LYS A 162 -0.92 15.58 10.48
C LYS A 162 -2.34 15.24 10.05
N ARG A 163 -2.98 16.09 9.22
CA ARG A 163 -4.31 15.78 8.66
C ARG A 163 -4.24 14.56 7.74
N ASN A 164 -3.17 14.40 6.97
CA ASN A 164 -2.95 13.24 6.12
C ASN A 164 -2.69 11.94 6.89
N LEU A 165 -2.03 12.01 8.04
CA LEU A 165 -1.83 10.86 8.92
C LEU A 165 -3.18 10.29 9.38
N GLU A 166 -4.11 11.14 9.82
CA GLU A 166 -5.44 10.70 10.23
C GLU A 166 -6.26 10.15 9.07
N ARG A 167 -6.17 10.76 7.88
CA ARG A 167 -6.79 10.21 6.66
C ARG A 167 -6.25 8.81 6.35
N MET A 168 -4.93 8.62 6.40
CA MET A 168 -4.30 7.33 6.10
C MET A 168 -4.64 6.26 7.13
N LYS A 169 -4.75 6.62 8.42
CA LYS A 169 -5.21 5.69 9.46
C LYS A 169 -6.62 5.19 9.15
N ARG A 170 -7.55 6.09 8.82
CA ARG A 170 -8.92 5.72 8.43
C ARG A 170 -8.93 4.88 7.16
N ALA A 171 -8.21 5.28 6.12
CA ALA A 171 -8.11 4.52 4.87
C ALA A 171 -7.60 3.09 5.11
N LYS A 172 -6.61 2.93 6.00
CA LYS A 172 -6.14 1.61 6.44
C LYS A 172 -7.27 0.80 7.07
N GLU A 173 -8.04 1.39 8.00
CA GLU A 173 -9.15 0.68 8.64
C GLU A 173 -10.24 0.28 7.65
N ILE A 174 -10.58 1.17 6.71
CA ILE A 174 -11.61 0.96 5.68
C ILE A 174 -11.25 -0.19 4.74
N ILE A 175 -9.97 -0.33 4.37
CA ILE A 175 -9.49 -1.41 3.49
C ILE A 175 -9.11 -2.69 4.25
N SER A 176 -9.04 -2.65 5.59
CA SER A 176 -8.66 -3.82 6.41
C SER A 176 -9.84 -4.77 6.65
N VAL A 177 -10.51 -5.17 5.58
CA VAL A 177 -11.62 -6.12 5.59
C VAL A 177 -11.28 -7.41 4.83
N GLY A 178 -11.87 -8.52 5.23
CA GLY A 178 -11.81 -9.79 4.51
C GLY A 178 -13.20 -10.26 4.12
N LYS A 179 -13.27 -11.12 3.11
CA LYS A 179 -14.53 -11.64 2.55
C LYS A 179 -14.36 -13.12 2.23
N LEU A 180 -15.19 -13.97 2.83
CA LEU A 180 -15.21 -15.43 2.71
C LEU A 180 -16.66 -15.94 2.69
N SER A 181 -17.50 -15.28 1.89
CA SER A 181 -18.95 -15.50 1.84
C SER A 181 -19.43 -16.22 0.56
N GLY A 182 -18.47 -16.74 -0.23
CA GLY A 182 -18.74 -17.61 -1.37
C GLY A 182 -19.14 -16.85 -2.64
N ALA A 183 -19.71 -17.58 -3.60
CA ALA A 183 -19.90 -17.12 -4.98
C ALA A 183 -20.69 -15.81 -5.14
N VAL A 184 -21.71 -15.59 -4.30
CA VAL A 184 -22.59 -14.40 -4.39
C VAL A 184 -22.80 -13.73 -3.04
N GLY A 185 -21.98 -14.04 -2.03
CA GLY A 185 -22.03 -13.41 -0.71
C GLY A 185 -23.13 -13.92 0.23
N THR A 186 -23.71 -15.08 -0.06
CA THR A 186 -24.85 -15.66 0.67
C THR A 186 -24.47 -16.72 1.70
N PHE A 187 -23.19 -17.06 1.84
CA PHE A 187 -22.72 -18.11 2.76
C PHE A 187 -23.29 -19.51 2.47
N SER A 188 -23.76 -19.76 1.24
CA SER A 188 -24.44 -21.02 0.87
C SER A 188 -23.55 -22.27 1.01
N ASN A 189 -22.25 -22.13 0.81
CA ASN A 189 -21.28 -23.23 0.84
C ASN A 189 -20.23 -23.09 1.97
N ILE A 190 -20.33 -22.02 2.77
CA ILE A 190 -19.36 -21.67 3.80
C ILE A 190 -20.07 -20.88 4.91
N PRO A 191 -20.03 -21.30 6.18
CA PRO A 191 -20.73 -20.60 7.24
C PRO A 191 -20.01 -19.30 7.64
N PRO A 192 -20.74 -18.25 8.07
CA PRO A 192 -20.13 -16.97 8.49
C PRO A 192 -19.05 -17.10 9.57
N ALA A 193 -19.16 -18.10 10.44
CA ALA A 193 -18.17 -18.37 11.48
C ALA A 193 -16.75 -18.63 10.93
N ILE A 194 -16.61 -19.15 9.69
CA ILE A 194 -15.30 -19.31 9.05
C ILE A 194 -14.71 -17.94 8.74
N GLU A 195 -15.50 -17.03 8.14
CA GLU A 195 -15.05 -15.67 7.82
C GLU A 195 -14.59 -14.92 9.06
N GLU A 196 -15.36 -14.97 10.14
CA GLU A 196 -15.02 -14.34 11.42
C GLU A 196 -13.70 -14.85 11.99
N LYS A 197 -13.51 -16.18 12.02
CA LYS A 197 -12.28 -16.81 12.53
C LYS A 197 -11.07 -16.45 11.68
N VAL A 198 -11.18 -16.56 10.35
CA VAL A 198 -10.09 -16.27 9.42
C VAL A 198 -9.72 -14.80 9.45
N CYS A 199 -10.70 -13.89 9.38
CA CYS A 199 -10.45 -12.45 9.45
C CYS A 199 -9.76 -12.10 10.77
N LYS A 200 -10.27 -12.59 11.91
CA LYS A 200 -9.64 -12.37 13.22
C LYS A 200 -8.19 -12.85 13.24
N LYS A 201 -7.91 -14.04 12.71
CA LYS A 201 -6.56 -14.61 12.66
C LYS A 201 -5.60 -13.79 11.81
N LEU A 202 -6.07 -13.28 10.67
CA LEU A 202 -5.27 -12.46 9.75
C LEU A 202 -5.27 -10.97 10.13
N GLY A 203 -5.98 -10.59 11.21
CA GLY A 203 -6.10 -9.23 11.69
C GLY A 203 -6.93 -8.32 10.77
N LEU A 204 -7.90 -8.88 10.06
CA LEU A 204 -8.90 -8.17 9.27
C LEU A 204 -10.25 -8.20 10.00
N LYS A 205 -11.17 -7.34 9.55
CA LYS A 205 -12.58 -7.41 9.94
C LYS A 205 -13.38 -8.13 8.84
N PRO A 206 -14.37 -8.97 9.17
CA PRO A 206 -15.31 -9.45 8.18
C PRO A 206 -16.01 -8.28 7.47
N GLU A 207 -16.20 -8.38 6.15
CA GLU A 207 -17.09 -7.49 5.42
C GLU A 207 -18.54 -7.77 5.87
N PRO A 208 -19.27 -6.81 6.47
CA PRO A 208 -20.58 -7.09 7.06
C PRO A 208 -21.59 -7.67 6.05
N VAL A 209 -21.54 -7.21 4.80
CA VAL A 209 -22.30 -7.76 3.68
C VAL A 209 -21.46 -7.61 2.42
N ALA A 210 -21.23 -8.72 1.72
CA ALA A 210 -20.47 -8.74 0.47
C ALA A 210 -21.31 -9.30 -0.68
N THR A 211 -20.85 -9.05 -1.90
CA THR A 211 -21.26 -9.80 -3.10
C THR A 211 -20.25 -10.93 -3.34
N GLN A 212 -19.91 -11.24 -4.59
CA GLN A 212 -18.72 -12.04 -4.88
C GLN A 212 -17.42 -11.36 -4.43
N ILE A 213 -17.41 -10.03 -4.29
CA ILE A 213 -16.22 -9.22 -4.00
C ILE A 213 -16.41 -8.30 -2.80
N VAL A 214 -15.29 -7.81 -2.27
CA VAL A 214 -15.28 -6.63 -1.38
C VAL A 214 -15.73 -5.41 -2.18
N GLN A 215 -16.54 -4.56 -1.55
CA GLN A 215 -17.07 -3.36 -2.22
C GLN A 215 -15.94 -2.36 -2.54
N ARG A 216 -15.95 -1.82 -3.76
CA ARG A 216 -14.81 -1.05 -4.30
C ARG A 216 -14.80 0.43 -3.90
N ASP A 217 -15.84 0.91 -3.23
CA ASP A 217 -15.83 2.22 -2.54
C ASP A 217 -14.70 2.30 -1.50
N ARG A 218 -14.39 1.19 -0.82
CA ARG A 218 -13.26 1.07 0.10
C ARG A 218 -11.91 1.33 -0.59
N HIS A 219 -11.76 0.80 -1.80
CA HIS A 219 -10.56 0.96 -2.61
C HIS A 219 -10.45 2.39 -3.15
N ALA A 220 -11.59 2.99 -3.53
CA ALA A 220 -11.66 4.37 -3.95
C ALA A 220 -11.28 5.34 -2.81
N GLU A 221 -11.76 5.14 -1.57
CA GLU A 221 -11.34 5.95 -0.41
C GLU A 221 -9.83 5.80 -0.16
N TYR A 222 -9.31 4.57 -0.26
CA TYR A 222 -7.89 4.29 -0.09
C TYR A 222 -7.02 5.04 -1.11
N LEU A 223 -7.32 4.88 -2.40
CA LEU A 223 -6.55 5.51 -3.49
C LEU A 223 -6.70 7.04 -3.47
N THR A 224 -7.89 7.55 -3.17
CA THR A 224 -8.11 9.00 -3.01
C THR A 224 -7.28 9.56 -1.85
N THR A 225 -7.17 8.82 -0.75
CA THR A 225 -6.32 9.22 0.37
C THR A 225 -4.84 9.30 -0.03
N LEU A 226 -4.34 8.33 -0.80
CA LEU A 226 -2.98 8.38 -1.36
C LEU A 226 -2.78 9.60 -2.28
N ALA A 227 -3.77 9.92 -3.11
CA ALA A 227 -3.75 11.09 -3.98
C ALA A 227 -3.68 12.42 -3.21
N LEU A 228 -4.41 12.54 -2.09
CA LEU A 228 -4.36 13.72 -1.21
C LEU A 228 -3.00 13.89 -0.53
N ILE A 229 -2.39 12.78 -0.08
CA ILE A 229 -1.03 12.77 0.47
C ILE A 229 -0.03 13.24 -0.59
N ALA A 230 -0.11 12.67 -1.80
CA ALA A 230 0.77 13.02 -2.91
C ALA A 230 0.62 14.48 -3.35
N ALA A 231 -0.60 15.04 -3.35
CA ALA A 231 -0.83 16.46 -3.62
C ALA A 231 -0.18 17.37 -2.57
N SER A 232 -0.16 16.95 -1.30
CA SER A 232 0.51 17.70 -0.23
C SER A 232 2.04 17.68 -0.41
N ILE A 233 2.60 16.56 -0.87
CA ILE A 233 4.02 16.45 -1.20
C ILE A 233 4.37 17.33 -2.42
N GLU A 234 3.53 17.34 -3.47
CA GLU A 234 3.73 18.23 -4.63
C GLU A 234 3.71 19.69 -4.20
N LYS A 235 2.82 20.09 -3.28
CA LYS A 235 2.79 21.46 -2.74
C LYS A 235 4.13 21.86 -2.12
N ILE A 236 4.70 20.99 -1.29
CA ILE A 236 6.02 21.22 -0.66
C ILE A 236 7.11 21.30 -1.75
N ALA A 237 7.11 20.37 -2.69
CA ALA A 237 8.08 20.30 -3.77
C ALA A 237 8.05 21.54 -4.68
N VAL A 238 6.86 22.02 -5.04
CA VAL A 238 6.68 23.24 -5.83
C VAL A 238 7.22 24.45 -5.08
N GLU A 239 6.98 24.55 -3.78
CA GLU A 239 7.51 25.65 -2.99
C GLU A 239 9.05 25.63 -2.92
N ILE A 240 9.67 24.47 -2.70
CA ILE A 240 11.14 24.35 -2.73
C ILE A 240 11.69 24.76 -4.10
N ARG A 241 11.03 24.36 -5.20
CA ARG A 241 11.41 24.79 -6.55
C ARG A 241 11.32 26.31 -6.73
N HIS A 242 10.33 26.97 -6.11
CA HIS A 242 10.23 28.43 -6.14
C HIS A 242 11.33 29.11 -5.35
N LEU A 243 11.66 28.58 -4.16
CA LEU A 243 12.72 29.12 -3.30
C LEU A 243 14.13 28.91 -3.89
N GLN A 244 14.33 27.90 -4.73
CA GLN A 244 15.59 27.62 -5.42
C GLN A 244 15.75 28.34 -6.76
N LYS A 245 14.77 29.16 -7.18
CA LYS A 245 14.96 30.03 -8.37
C LYS A 245 16.16 30.95 -8.17
N SER A 246 16.93 31.20 -9.22
CA SER A 246 18.14 32.03 -9.17
C SER A 246 17.89 33.45 -8.64
N GLU A 247 16.72 34.00 -8.88
CA GLU A 247 16.32 35.34 -8.42
C GLU A 247 15.86 35.35 -6.95
N VAL A 248 15.67 34.18 -6.33
CA VAL A 248 15.18 34.01 -4.96
C VAL A 248 16.27 33.43 -4.07
N LEU A 249 16.78 32.24 -4.40
CA LEU A 249 17.84 31.51 -3.70
C LEU A 249 17.73 31.50 -2.16
N GLU A 250 16.49 31.35 -1.66
CA GLU A 250 16.20 31.25 -0.23
C GLU A 250 16.37 29.80 0.29
N ALA A 251 16.34 28.80 -0.60
CA ALA A 251 16.60 27.39 -0.28
C ALA A 251 17.20 26.63 -1.47
N GLU A 252 17.95 25.57 -1.21
CA GLU A 252 18.52 24.69 -2.23
C GLU A 252 18.40 23.22 -1.81
N GLU A 253 18.05 22.34 -2.75
CA GLU A 253 18.17 20.89 -2.55
C GLU A 253 19.62 20.49 -2.23
N PRO A 254 19.83 19.43 -1.43
CA PRO A 254 21.17 18.92 -1.19
C PRO A 254 21.91 18.60 -2.50
N PHE A 255 23.14 19.11 -2.63
CA PHE A 255 24.01 18.86 -3.78
C PHE A 255 25.28 18.13 -3.31
N MET A 256 25.43 16.87 -3.72
CA MET A 256 26.51 16.01 -3.23
C MET A 256 27.81 16.16 -4.01
N ALA A 257 28.94 15.82 -3.39
CA ALA A 257 30.23 15.74 -4.08
C ALA A 257 30.15 14.76 -5.26
N GLY A 258 30.57 15.21 -6.45
CA GLY A 258 30.50 14.45 -7.70
C GLY A 258 29.16 14.52 -8.45
N GLN A 259 28.11 15.10 -7.86
CA GLN A 259 26.86 15.38 -8.57
C GLN A 259 27.11 16.44 -9.65
N LYS A 260 26.69 16.17 -10.88
CA LYS A 260 26.69 17.16 -11.98
C LYS A 260 25.26 17.63 -12.20
N GLY A 261 24.99 18.91 -11.99
CA GLY A 261 23.64 19.46 -12.17
C GLY A 261 23.29 19.76 -13.64
N SER A 262 24.27 19.79 -14.54
CA SER A 262 24.07 19.84 -15.98
C SER A 262 25.23 19.19 -16.71
N SER A 263 24.98 18.63 -17.90
CA SER A 263 26.00 18.11 -18.81
C SER A 263 26.87 19.21 -19.43
N ALA A 264 26.34 20.44 -19.56
CA ALA A 264 27.00 21.54 -20.27
C ALA A 264 27.42 22.70 -19.36
N MET A 265 26.80 22.85 -18.18
CA MET A 265 26.98 24.01 -17.31
C MET A 265 27.37 23.59 -15.88
N PRO A 266 28.66 23.66 -15.50
CA PRO A 266 29.15 23.18 -14.20
C PRO A 266 28.54 23.89 -12.98
N HIS A 267 28.11 25.15 -13.14
CA HIS A 267 27.53 25.95 -12.06
C HIS A 267 26.05 25.64 -11.79
N LYS A 268 25.37 24.89 -12.67
CA LYS A 268 23.91 24.72 -12.61
C LYS A 268 23.53 23.77 -11.47
N ARG A 269 22.71 24.24 -10.53
CA ARG A 269 22.10 23.43 -9.45
C ARG A 269 20.58 23.48 -9.59
N ASN A 270 19.95 22.31 -9.71
CA ASN A 270 18.53 22.19 -10.04
C ASN A 270 17.76 21.43 -8.95
N PRO A 271 16.51 21.80 -8.66
CA PRO A 271 15.63 21.08 -7.73
C PRO A 271 15.01 19.82 -8.36
N VAL A 272 15.85 18.92 -8.90
CA VAL A 272 15.39 17.75 -9.68
C VAL A 272 14.62 16.74 -8.84
N GLY A 273 14.90 16.66 -7.53
CA GLY A 273 14.16 15.80 -6.62
C GLY A 273 12.71 16.25 -6.49
N CYS A 274 12.50 17.54 -6.26
CA CYS A 274 11.18 18.16 -6.15
C CYS A 274 10.42 18.14 -7.49
N GLU A 275 11.11 18.31 -8.61
CA GLU A 275 10.53 18.11 -9.95
C GLU A 275 10.04 16.67 -10.15
N ASN A 276 10.85 15.69 -9.74
CA ASN A 276 10.49 14.28 -9.79
C ASN A 276 9.26 13.97 -8.91
N LEU A 277 9.24 14.46 -7.66
CA LEU A 277 8.12 14.31 -6.74
C LEU A 277 6.82 14.89 -7.32
N SER A 278 6.91 16.06 -7.98
CA SER A 278 5.75 16.66 -8.67
C SER A 278 5.22 15.75 -9.79
N GLY A 279 6.12 15.11 -10.55
CA GLY A 279 5.76 14.15 -11.59
C GLY A 279 5.07 12.89 -11.03
N ILE A 280 5.64 12.29 -9.97
CA ILE A 280 5.06 11.11 -9.32
C ILE A 280 3.69 11.45 -8.71
N ALA A 281 3.53 12.61 -8.09
CA ALA A 281 2.27 13.01 -7.49
C ALA A 281 1.12 13.07 -8.51
N ARG A 282 1.40 13.47 -9.75
CA ARG A 282 0.42 13.47 -10.85
C ARG A 282 -0.02 12.05 -11.22
N LEU A 283 0.93 11.10 -11.27
CA LEU A 283 0.62 9.68 -11.52
C LEU A 283 -0.25 9.10 -10.39
N VAL A 284 0.05 9.41 -9.14
CA VAL A 284 -0.76 8.92 -8.00
C VAL A 284 -2.19 9.47 -8.07
N ARG A 285 -2.36 10.76 -8.39
CA ARG A 285 -3.69 11.34 -8.58
C ARG A 285 -4.46 10.74 -9.74
N ALA A 286 -3.79 10.48 -10.87
CA ALA A 286 -4.42 9.83 -12.02
C ALA A 286 -4.97 8.44 -11.65
N ASN A 287 -4.20 7.65 -10.89
CA ASN A 287 -4.63 6.32 -10.45
C ASN A 287 -5.79 6.34 -9.44
N ALA A 288 -6.10 7.47 -8.79
CA ALA A 288 -7.26 7.55 -7.91
C ALA A 288 -8.59 7.64 -8.67
N MET A 289 -8.56 7.99 -9.95
CA MET A 289 -9.74 8.13 -10.83
C MET A 289 -9.87 6.98 -11.84
N ALA A 290 -8.90 6.06 -11.85
CA ALA A 290 -8.80 4.96 -12.81
C ALA A 290 -9.57 3.73 -12.37
#